data_AF-A0A3D1CQB0-F1
#
_entry.id   AF-A0A3D1CQB0-F1
#
_cell.length_a   1.000
_cell.length_b   1.000
_cell.length_c   1.000
_cell.angle_alpha   90.00
_cell.angle_beta   90.00
_cell.angle_gamma   90.00
#
_symmetry.space_group_name_H-M   'P 1'
#
loop_
_entity.id
_entity.type
_entity.pdbx_description
1 polymer ?
#
loop_
_entity_poly.entity_id
_entity_poly.type
_entity_poly.pdbx_seq_one_letter_code
_entity_poly.pdbx_strand_id
1 'polypeptide(L)'
;MVPSDNSSFARYGKAFQEGLAQLIFEDRSFAEQITEVLDVSFLELEYLRVFVKKIVNYRAKYSAHPSVDALISILRTDLEDENEIIQKQVREYFARIHTKELDDIKYIKETALDFCRKQNLKEAMLKSVNLLQSCSFDEISKVINDSLKLGSETNFGYDFIEDFEERYKPRHRNPLTTGWGDIDKICGGGLGKGELGVVIAPTGAGKSMVLVHLGAQAIQEGKTVVHYTLELCDTVIANR
;
A
#
# COMPACT_ATOMS: atom_id res chain seq x y z
N MET A 1 27.58 -22.84 9.71
CA MET A 1 26.43 -22.66 10.63
C MET A 1 25.90 -21.26 10.40
N VAL A 2 24.83 -21.12 9.62
CA VAL A 2 24.16 -19.83 9.38
C VAL A 2 23.24 -19.58 10.57
N PRO A 3 23.30 -18.41 11.23
CA PRO A 3 22.46 -18.15 12.40
C PRO A 3 20.99 -18.15 11.99
N SER A 4 20.22 -19.00 12.65
CA SER A 4 18.76 -19.05 12.62
C SER A 4 18.20 -17.82 13.33
N ASP A 5 18.15 -16.68 12.63
CA ASP A 5 17.72 -15.41 13.20
C ASP A 5 16.28 -15.07 12.77
N ASN A 6 15.34 -15.33 13.69
CA ASN A 6 13.97 -14.81 13.82
C ASN A 6 13.25 -14.40 12.53
N SER A 7 12.69 -15.37 11.82
CA SER A 7 11.75 -15.18 10.70
C SER A 7 10.29 -15.01 11.14
N SER A 8 9.98 -15.05 12.43
CA SER A 8 8.60 -15.08 12.96
C SER A 8 8.28 -13.88 13.85
N PHE A 9 6.98 -13.65 14.09
CA PHE A 9 6.46 -12.64 15.00
C PHE A 9 6.73 -12.93 16.49
N ALA A 10 7.57 -13.92 16.82
CA ALA A 10 7.89 -14.32 18.19
C ALA A 10 8.39 -13.14 19.05
N ARG A 11 9.17 -12.23 18.43
CA ARG A 11 9.73 -11.05 19.10
C ARG A 11 8.67 -10.05 19.58
N TYR A 12 7.50 -10.01 18.95
CA TYR A 12 6.43 -9.05 19.27
C TYR A 12 5.46 -9.59 20.33
N GLY A 13 5.57 -10.88 20.67
CA GLY A 13 4.77 -11.53 21.70
C GLY A 13 3.35 -11.90 21.26
N LYS A 14 2.68 -12.67 22.13
CA LYS A 14 1.35 -13.25 21.87
C LYS A 14 0.26 -12.20 21.65
N ALA A 15 0.24 -11.13 22.45
CA ALA A 15 -0.79 -10.09 22.37
C ALA A 15 -0.78 -9.37 21.01
N PHE A 16 0.40 -9.17 20.43
CA PHE A 16 0.55 -8.58 19.10
C PHE A 16 0.00 -9.50 18.01
N GLN A 17 0.34 -10.79 18.05
CA GLN A 17 -0.15 -11.76 17.06
C GLN A 17 -1.67 -11.94 17.14
N GLU A 18 -2.22 -11.98 18.35
CA GLU A 18 -3.67 -11.99 18.58
C GLU A 18 -4.35 -10.70 18.06
N GLY A 19 -3.74 -9.52 18.26
CA GLY A 19 -4.27 -8.27 17.72
C GLY A 19 -4.18 -8.19 16.19
N LEU A 20 -3.09 -8.70 15.60
CA LEU A 20 -2.93 -8.75 14.14
C LEU A 20 -4.01 -9.62 13.48
N ALA A 21 -4.26 -10.82 14.01
CA ALA A 21 -5.29 -11.71 13.48
C ALA A 21 -6.71 -11.14 13.66
N GLN A 22 -6.95 -10.37 14.72
CA GLN A 22 -8.20 -9.61 14.90
C GLN A 22 -8.33 -8.50 13.86
N LEU A 23 -7.27 -7.72 13.60
CA LEU A 23 -7.30 -6.67 12.58
C LEU A 23 -7.49 -7.21 11.16
N ILE A 24 -6.92 -8.38 10.85
CA ILE A 24 -7.19 -9.10 9.61
C ILE A 24 -8.67 -9.46 9.48
N PHE A 25 -9.37 -9.70 10.59
CA PHE A 25 -10.80 -10.01 10.59
C PHE A 25 -11.70 -8.75 10.58
N GLU A 26 -11.33 -7.68 11.28
CA GLU A 26 -12.19 -6.50 11.40
C GLU A 26 -12.03 -5.50 10.24
N ASP A 27 -10.81 -5.28 9.77
CA ASP A 27 -10.52 -4.27 8.75
C ASP A 27 -10.26 -4.90 7.39
N ARG A 28 -11.23 -4.73 6.49
CA ARG A 28 -11.17 -5.23 5.13
C ARG A 28 -9.99 -4.64 4.33
N SER A 29 -9.73 -3.34 4.47
CA SER A 29 -8.68 -2.64 3.71
C SER A 29 -7.29 -3.12 4.12
N PHE A 30 -7.11 -3.34 5.43
CA PHE A 30 -5.87 -3.88 5.96
C PHE A 30 -5.70 -5.36 5.62
N ALA A 31 -6.77 -6.16 5.69
CA ALA A 31 -6.75 -7.55 5.26
C ALA A 31 -6.34 -7.68 3.78
N GLU A 32 -6.80 -6.77 2.92
CA GLU A 32 -6.36 -6.66 1.52
C GLU A 32 -4.86 -6.51 1.41
N GLN A 33 -4.31 -5.50 2.06
CA GLN A 33 -2.90 -5.18 1.98
C GLN A 33 -2.00 -6.25 2.60
N ILE A 34 -2.37 -6.76 3.79
CA ILE A 34 -1.51 -7.67 4.55
C ILE A 34 -1.52 -9.08 3.93
N THR A 35 -2.61 -9.53 3.31
CA THR A 35 -2.68 -10.87 2.69
C THR A 35 -1.78 -11.03 1.47
N GLU A 36 -1.36 -9.94 0.82
CA GLU A 36 -0.36 -9.99 -0.25
C GLU A 36 1.05 -10.29 0.23
N VAL A 37 1.36 -9.89 1.47
CA VAL A 37 2.73 -9.96 2.02
C VAL A 37 2.89 -10.96 3.15
N LEU A 38 1.79 -11.38 3.78
CA LEU A 38 1.81 -12.23 4.97
C LEU A 38 1.94 -13.70 4.59
N ASP A 39 3.07 -14.31 4.96
CA ASP A 39 3.17 -15.76 5.07
C ASP A 39 2.58 -16.20 6.42
N VAL A 40 1.66 -17.16 6.39
CA VAL A 40 1.05 -17.77 7.59
C VAL A 40 2.13 -18.38 8.50
N SER A 41 3.27 -18.77 7.94
CA SER A 41 4.44 -19.30 8.66
C SER A 41 5.09 -18.29 9.61
N PHE A 42 4.85 -16.98 9.44
CA PHE A 42 5.37 -15.96 10.34
C PHE A 42 4.69 -15.96 11.71
N LEU A 43 3.45 -16.47 11.81
CA LEU A 43 2.72 -16.59 13.06
C LEU A 43 3.26 -17.79 13.84
N GLU A 44 3.73 -17.55 15.07
CA GLU A 44 4.30 -18.63 15.89
C GLU A 44 3.21 -19.57 16.40
N LEU A 45 2.06 -19.00 16.77
CA LEU A 45 0.97 -19.73 17.40
C LEU A 45 0.16 -20.52 16.37
N GLU A 46 0.09 -21.84 16.56
CA GLU A 46 -0.52 -22.77 15.61
C GLU A 46 -2.01 -22.50 15.39
N TYR A 47 -2.75 -22.17 16.46
CA TYR A 47 -4.17 -21.80 16.36
C TYR A 47 -4.39 -20.51 15.56
N LEU A 48 -3.47 -19.53 15.64
CA LEU A 48 -3.56 -18.30 14.83
C LEU A 48 -3.26 -18.57 13.36
N ARG A 49 -2.32 -19.48 13.07
CA ARG A 49 -2.05 -19.93 11.69
C ARG A 49 -3.28 -20.53 11.06
N VAL A 50 -3.96 -21.44 11.76
CA VAL A 50 -5.19 -22.08 11.29
C VAL A 50 -6.27 -21.03 11.07
N PHE A 51 -6.46 -20.11 12.03
CA PHE A 51 -7.47 -19.05 11.93
C PHE A 51 -7.26 -18.15 10.71
N VAL A 52 -6.06 -17.58 10.54
CA VAL A 52 -5.75 -16.70 9.40
C VAL A 52 -5.82 -17.45 8.08
N LYS A 53 -5.34 -18.70 8.02
CA LYS A 53 -5.42 -19.54 6.82
C LYS A 53 -6.86 -19.77 6.37
N LYS A 54 -7.80 -19.97 7.29
CA LYS A 54 -9.23 -20.11 6.95
C LYS A 54 -9.82 -18.82 6.40
N ILE A 55 -9.46 -17.65 6.96
CA ILE A 55 -9.88 -16.34 6.44
C ILE A 55 -9.36 -16.13 5.02
N VAL A 56 -8.06 -16.38 4.78
CA VAL A 56 -7.45 -16.24 3.45
C VAL A 56 -8.08 -17.19 2.44
N ASN A 57 -8.33 -18.46 2.82
CA ASN A 57 -8.98 -19.44 1.95
C ASN A 57 -10.42 -19.08 1.59
N TYR A 58 -11.20 -18.56 2.55
CA TYR A 58 -12.55 -18.09 2.29
C TYR A 58 -12.54 -16.94 1.30
N ARG A 59 -11.63 -15.98 1.53
CA ARG A 59 -11.47 -14.80 0.67
C ARG A 59 -11.03 -15.17 -0.74
N ALA A 60 -10.14 -16.16 -0.89
CA ALA A 60 -9.74 -16.69 -2.19
C ALA A 60 -10.90 -17.37 -2.95
N LYS A 61 -11.85 -18.02 -2.23
CA LYS A 61 -12.99 -18.70 -2.84
C LYS A 61 -14.15 -17.79 -3.20
N TYR A 62 -14.43 -16.77 -2.38
CA TYR A 62 -15.64 -15.95 -2.51
C TYR A 62 -15.36 -14.49 -2.85
N SER A 63 -14.08 -14.08 -2.96
CA SER A 63 -13.64 -12.70 -3.20
C SER A 63 -14.25 -11.68 -2.24
N ALA A 64 -14.71 -12.15 -1.08
CA ALA A 64 -15.43 -11.38 -0.09
C ALA A 64 -14.88 -11.70 1.30
N HIS A 65 -14.91 -10.70 2.18
CA HIS A 65 -14.50 -10.87 3.56
C HIS A 65 -15.55 -11.66 4.34
N PRO A 66 -15.17 -12.67 5.16
CA PRO A 66 -16.14 -13.47 5.89
C PRO A 66 -16.89 -12.65 6.93
N SER A 67 -18.22 -12.76 6.96
CA SER A 67 -19.03 -12.24 8.07
C SER A 67 -18.83 -13.09 9.34
N VAL A 68 -19.24 -12.56 10.49
CA VAL A 68 -19.19 -13.28 11.78
C VAL A 68 -19.88 -14.65 11.68
N ASP A 69 -21.08 -14.70 11.09
CA ASP A 69 -21.84 -15.94 10.92
C ASP A 69 -21.18 -16.92 9.95
N ALA A 70 -20.61 -16.41 8.85
CA ALA A 70 -19.87 -17.23 7.89
C ALA A 70 -18.64 -17.83 8.57
N LEU A 71 -17.89 -17.06 9.34
CA LEU A 71 -16.72 -17.55 10.06
C LEU A 71 -17.09 -18.58 11.13
N ILE A 72 -18.19 -18.40 11.86
CA ILE A 72 -18.71 -19.41 12.79
C ILE A 72 -19.04 -20.72 12.06
N SER A 73 -19.63 -20.65 10.87
CA SER A 73 -19.94 -21.84 10.07
C SER A 73 -18.67 -22.57 9.63
N ILE A 74 -17.67 -21.82 9.16
CA ILE A 74 -16.36 -22.35 8.74
C ILE A 74 -15.65 -22.98 9.96
N LEU A 75 -15.64 -22.31 11.10
CA LEU A 75 -15.04 -22.84 12.33
C LEU A 75 -15.81 -24.04 12.91
N ARG A 76 -17.03 -24.32 12.46
CA ARG A 76 -17.76 -25.53 12.85
C ARG A 76 -17.52 -26.69 11.90
N THR A 77 -17.49 -26.42 10.60
CA THR A 77 -17.41 -27.46 9.56
C THR A 77 -15.96 -27.81 9.19
N ASP A 78 -15.10 -26.80 9.05
CA ASP A 78 -13.74 -26.95 8.51
C ASP A 78 -12.67 -27.17 9.60
N LEU A 79 -13.07 -27.24 10.87
CA LEU A 79 -12.18 -27.52 12.01
C LEU A 79 -12.12 -29.01 12.37
N GLU A 80 -12.95 -29.88 11.79
CA GLU A 80 -13.00 -31.31 12.10
C GLU A 80 -11.68 -32.06 11.78
N ASP A 81 -10.90 -31.55 10.83
CA ASP A 81 -9.60 -32.14 10.43
C ASP A 81 -8.43 -31.78 11.38
N GLU A 82 -8.62 -30.85 12.32
CA GLU A 82 -7.56 -30.33 13.21
C GLU A 82 -7.68 -30.92 14.63
N ASN A 83 -6.56 -30.95 15.37
CA ASN A 83 -6.53 -31.48 16.74
C ASN A 83 -7.57 -30.79 17.66
N GLU A 84 -8.27 -31.57 18.50
CA GLU A 84 -9.31 -31.08 19.42
C GLU A 84 -8.84 -29.90 20.31
N ILE A 85 -7.56 -29.91 20.69
CA ILE A 85 -6.93 -28.84 21.49
C ILE A 85 -6.89 -27.52 20.69
N ILE A 86 -6.52 -27.58 19.41
CA ILE A 86 -6.43 -26.41 18.53
C ILE A 86 -7.83 -25.87 18.26
N GLN A 87 -8.80 -26.74 18.01
CA GLN A 87 -10.20 -26.34 17.82
C GLN A 87 -10.72 -25.54 19.02
N LYS A 88 -10.44 -26.01 20.23
CA LYS A 88 -10.83 -25.32 21.47
C LYS A 88 -10.12 -23.96 21.58
N GLN A 89 -8.83 -23.90 21.30
CA GLN A 89 -8.06 -22.65 21.33
C GLN A 89 -8.54 -21.62 20.32
N VAL A 90 -8.89 -22.03 19.09
CA VAL A 90 -9.45 -21.13 18.07
C VAL A 90 -10.80 -20.59 18.51
N ARG A 91 -11.68 -21.42 19.08
CA ARG A 91 -12.99 -20.98 19.60
C ARG A 91 -12.84 -20.02 20.78
N GLU A 92 -11.95 -20.32 21.72
CA GLU A 92 -11.63 -19.43 22.84
C GLU A 92 -11.00 -18.11 22.38
N TYR A 93 -10.21 -18.13 21.31
CA TYR A 93 -9.65 -16.93 20.70
C TYR A 93 -10.74 -16.10 20.01
N PHE A 94 -11.62 -16.72 19.23
CA PHE A 94 -12.74 -16.04 18.57
C PHE A 94 -13.70 -15.36 19.56
N ALA A 95 -13.96 -16.00 20.71
CA ALA A 95 -14.74 -15.38 21.78
C ALA A 95 -14.03 -14.16 22.39
N ARG A 96 -12.70 -14.20 22.51
CA ARG A 96 -11.90 -13.08 23.04
C ARG A 96 -11.85 -11.88 22.09
N ILE A 97 -11.86 -12.10 20.78
CA ILE A 97 -11.88 -11.03 19.76
C ILE A 97 -13.07 -10.09 19.99
N HIS A 98 -14.26 -10.62 20.26
CA HIS A 98 -15.47 -9.81 20.44
C HIS A 98 -15.51 -9.00 21.75
N THR A 99 -14.63 -9.33 22.70
CA THR A 99 -14.62 -8.69 24.04
C THR A 99 -13.48 -7.69 24.19
N LYS A 100 -12.45 -7.77 23.33
CA LYS A 100 -11.23 -6.98 23.46
C LYS A 100 -11.20 -5.89 22.41
N GLU A 101 -11.38 -4.65 22.83
CA GLU A 101 -11.07 -3.48 22.01
C GLU A 101 -9.55 -3.34 21.88
N LEU A 102 -9.10 -3.04 20.66
CA LEU A 102 -7.68 -2.80 20.35
C LEU A 102 -7.41 -1.30 20.41
N ASP A 103 -6.59 -0.86 21.37
CA ASP A 103 -6.16 0.55 21.46
C ASP A 103 -5.05 0.87 20.43
N ASP A 104 -4.17 -0.09 20.15
CA ASP A 104 -2.94 0.12 19.38
C ASP A 104 -3.06 -0.28 17.89
N ILE A 105 -4.22 -0.05 17.27
CA ILE A 105 -4.51 -0.48 15.89
C ILE A 105 -3.43 0.00 14.91
N LYS A 106 -3.10 1.30 14.97
CA LYS A 106 -2.14 1.92 14.06
C LYS A 106 -0.74 1.31 14.19
N TYR A 107 -0.29 1.10 15.43
CA TYR A 107 1.01 0.51 15.72
C TYR A 107 1.11 -0.93 15.19
N ILE A 108 0.06 -1.74 15.39
CA ILE A 108 0.04 -3.13 14.92
C ILE A 108 0.08 -3.18 13.39
N LYS A 109 -0.70 -2.34 12.70
CA LYS A 109 -0.73 -2.28 11.23
C LYS A 109 0.64 -1.90 10.65
N GLU A 110 1.21 -0.79 11.09
CA GLU A 110 2.49 -0.30 10.59
C GLU A 110 3.62 -1.29 10.87
N THR A 111 3.67 -1.83 12.10
CA THR A 111 4.71 -2.79 12.51
C THR A 111 4.59 -4.11 11.76
N ALA A 112 3.38 -4.63 11.56
CA ALA A 112 3.16 -5.88 10.85
C ALA A 112 3.53 -5.76 9.36
N LEU A 113 3.14 -4.66 8.71
CA LEU A 113 3.48 -4.39 7.31
C LEU A 113 4.99 -4.21 7.13
N ASP A 114 5.64 -3.43 7.98
CA ASP A 114 7.10 -3.22 7.93
C ASP A 114 7.86 -4.55 8.13
N PHE A 115 7.41 -5.40 9.07
CA PHE A 115 7.99 -6.72 9.28
C PHE A 115 7.81 -7.62 8.04
N CYS A 116 6.60 -7.73 7.50
CA CYS A 116 6.34 -8.59 6.34
C CYS A 116 7.13 -8.13 5.12
N ARG A 117 7.20 -6.82 4.85
CA ARG A 117 8.02 -6.25 3.76
C ARG A 117 9.50 -6.57 3.96
N LYS A 118 10.04 -6.43 5.17
CA LYS A 118 11.44 -6.78 5.48
C LYS A 118 11.74 -8.26 5.25
N GLN A 119 10.83 -9.15 5.66
CA GLN A 119 11.01 -10.59 5.43
C GLN A 119 10.93 -10.96 3.95
N ASN A 120 9.94 -10.43 3.23
CA ASN A 120 9.82 -10.67 1.78
C ASN A 120 11.05 -10.16 1.01
N LEU A 121 11.59 -9.00 1.38
CA LEU A 121 12.85 -8.49 0.81
C LEU A 121 14.03 -9.38 1.14
N LYS A 122 14.14 -9.88 2.37
CA LYS A 122 15.20 -10.81 2.77
C LYS A 122 15.12 -12.11 1.96
N GLU A 123 13.92 -12.65 1.76
CA GLU A 123 13.70 -13.85 0.94
C GLU A 123 14.06 -13.59 -0.53
N ALA A 124 13.63 -12.46 -1.09
CA ALA A 124 13.95 -12.05 -2.45
C ALA A 124 15.46 -11.87 -2.66
N MET A 125 16.17 -11.30 -1.67
CA MET A 125 17.62 -11.19 -1.69
C MET A 125 18.30 -12.57 -1.68
N LEU A 126 17.85 -13.50 -0.83
CA LEU A 126 18.38 -14.87 -0.81
C LEU A 126 18.16 -15.59 -2.15
N LYS A 127 16.99 -15.43 -2.78
CA LYS A 127 16.71 -15.94 -4.13
C LYS A 127 17.65 -15.29 -5.17
N SER A 128 17.91 -13.99 -5.03
CA SER A 128 18.81 -13.24 -5.91
C SER A 128 20.27 -13.68 -5.80
N VAL A 129 20.72 -14.14 -4.63
CA VAL A 129 22.07 -14.72 -4.46
C VAL A 129 22.25 -15.97 -5.32
N ASN A 130 21.21 -16.78 -5.49
CA ASN A 130 21.27 -17.93 -6.41
C ASN A 130 21.32 -17.49 -7.87
N LEU A 131 20.63 -16.40 -8.24
CA LEU A 131 20.64 -15.82 -9.59
C LEU A 131 21.94 -15.08 -9.94
N LEU A 132 22.74 -14.67 -8.93
CA LEU A 132 24.08 -14.14 -9.17
C LEU A 132 24.99 -15.20 -9.81
N GLN A 133 24.75 -16.49 -9.56
CA GLN A 133 25.52 -17.58 -10.17
C GLN A 133 25.21 -17.75 -11.66
N SER A 134 24.03 -17.30 -12.13
CA SER A 134 23.58 -17.38 -13.52
C SER A 134 23.80 -16.09 -14.33
N CYS A 135 24.46 -15.07 -13.76
CA CYS A 135 24.83 -13.79 -14.42
C CYS A 135 23.66 -12.97 -15.01
N SER A 136 22.41 -13.11 -14.52
CA SER A 136 21.27 -12.33 -15.00
C SER A 136 20.94 -11.16 -14.06
N PHE A 137 21.52 -9.98 -14.34
CA PHE A 137 21.30 -8.76 -13.54
C PHE A 137 19.87 -8.19 -13.67
N ASP A 138 19.25 -8.36 -14.83
CA ASP A 138 17.88 -7.89 -15.08
C ASP A 138 16.85 -8.70 -14.29
N GLU A 139 17.05 -10.01 -14.17
CA GLU A 139 16.19 -10.88 -13.36
C GLU A 139 16.28 -10.56 -11.87
N ILE A 140 17.50 -10.30 -11.37
CA ILE A 140 17.71 -9.88 -9.97
C ILE A 140 16.96 -8.56 -9.71
N SER A 141 17.12 -7.59 -10.61
CA SER A 141 16.45 -6.30 -10.49
C SER A 141 14.93 -6.47 -10.51
N LYS A 142 14.40 -7.36 -11.35
CA LYS A 142 12.97 -7.66 -11.41
C LYS A 142 12.45 -8.30 -10.13
N VAL A 143 13.11 -9.35 -9.62
CA VAL A 143 12.70 -10.05 -8.38
C VAL A 143 12.67 -9.10 -7.17
N ILE A 144 13.67 -8.23 -7.05
CA ILE A 144 13.73 -7.24 -5.95
C ILE A 144 12.64 -6.19 -6.13
N ASN A 145 12.46 -5.63 -7.33
CA ASN A 145 11.44 -4.61 -7.58
C ASN A 145 10.02 -5.16 -7.42
N ASP A 146 9.77 -6.40 -7.83
CA ASP A 146 8.47 -7.03 -7.65
C ASP A 146 8.18 -7.26 -6.17
N SER A 147 9.19 -7.62 -5.36
CA SER A 147 9.06 -7.76 -3.91
C SER A 147 8.84 -6.42 -3.20
N LEU A 148 9.40 -5.33 -3.70
CA LEU A 148 9.17 -3.98 -3.18
C LEU A 148 7.74 -3.46 -3.47
N LYS A 149 7.11 -3.94 -4.54
CA LYS A 149 5.72 -3.57 -4.89
C LYS A 149 4.70 -4.27 -4.00
N LEU A 150 5.00 -5.47 -3.50
CA LEU A 150 4.07 -6.23 -2.67
C LEU A 150 3.76 -5.49 -1.35
N GLY A 151 2.46 -5.35 -1.06
CA GLY A 151 1.98 -4.68 0.14
C GLY A 151 2.16 -3.16 0.14
N SER A 152 2.50 -2.54 -1.00
CA SER A 152 2.34 -1.09 -1.20
C SER A 152 0.88 -0.71 -0.98
N GLU A 153 0.62 0.54 -0.56
CA GLU A 153 -0.77 0.99 -0.40
C GLU A 153 -1.50 0.86 -1.74
N THR A 154 -2.47 -0.04 -1.81
CA THR A 154 -3.44 -0.14 -2.90
C THR A 154 -4.43 1.01 -2.76
N ASN A 155 -3.94 2.23 -2.91
CA ASN A 155 -4.80 3.39 -3.05
C ASN A 155 -5.39 3.35 -4.46
N PHE A 156 -6.58 2.74 -4.59
CA PHE A 156 -7.33 2.67 -5.84
C PHE A 156 -7.83 4.03 -6.33
N GLY A 157 -7.53 5.11 -5.60
CA GLY A 157 -8.00 6.46 -5.88
C GLY A 157 -9.32 6.73 -5.16
N TYR A 158 -10.18 7.50 -5.82
CA TYR A 158 -11.47 7.91 -5.26
C TYR A 158 -12.52 6.79 -5.42
N ASP A 159 -13.02 6.22 -4.33
CA ASP A 159 -14.15 5.28 -4.39
C ASP A 159 -15.46 6.07 -4.46
N PHE A 160 -16.20 5.88 -5.55
CA PHE A 160 -17.42 6.66 -5.77
C PHE A 160 -18.48 6.43 -4.70
N ILE A 161 -18.56 5.24 -4.09
CA ILE A 161 -19.59 4.92 -3.10
C ILE A 161 -19.08 5.23 -1.69
N GLU A 162 -17.86 4.79 -1.37
CA GLU A 162 -17.30 4.92 -0.01
C GLU A 162 -16.89 6.36 0.30
N ASP A 163 -16.37 7.11 -0.68
CA ASP A 163 -15.88 8.49 -0.48
C ASP A 163 -16.91 9.57 -0.84
N PHE A 164 -18.21 9.27 -0.74
CA PHE A 164 -19.28 10.22 -1.10
C PHE A 164 -19.19 11.55 -0.33
N GLU A 165 -18.84 11.49 0.96
CA GLU A 165 -18.72 12.68 1.82
C GLU A 165 -17.63 13.65 1.34
N GLU A 166 -16.57 13.15 0.68
CA GLU A 166 -15.49 13.99 0.17
C GLU A 166 -15.94 14.98 -0.92
N ARG A 167 -17.06 14.70 -1.60
CA ARG A 167 -17.62 15.60 -2.63
C ARG A 167 -18.19 16.88 -2.05
N TYR A 168 -18.65 16.83 -0.80
CA TYR A 168 -19.30 17.96 -0.12
C TYR A 168 -18.31 18.79 0.69
N LYS A 169 -17.06 18.34 0.81
CA LYS A 169 -15.99 19.13 1.41
C LYS A 169 -15.74 20.37 0.52
N PRO A 170 -15.73 21.59 1.09
CA PRO A 170 -15.52 22.80 0.31
C PRO A 170 -14.12 22.79 -0.34
N ARG A 171 -14.08 22.70 -1.67
CA ARG A 171 -12.83 22.71 -2.44
C ARG A 171 -12.46 24.12 -2.85
N HIS A 172 -11.32 24.59 -2.35
CA HIS A 172 -10.70 25.81 -2.82
C HIS A 172 -9.72 25.46 -3.94
N ARG A 173 -9.97 26.00 -5.13
CA ARG A 173 -9.16 25.74 -6.33
C ARG A 173 -7.69 26.17 -6.15
N ASN A 174 -7.44 27.15 -5.28
CA ASN A 174 -6.11 27.68 -4.95
C ASN A 174 -5.22 27.82 -6.19
N PRO A 175 -5.68 28.60 -7.20
CA PRO A 175 -5.01 28.68 -8.48
C PRO A 175 -3.65 29.38 -8.36
N LEU A 176 -2.69 28.91 -9.16
CA LEU A 176 -1.39 29.53 -9.38
C LEU A 176 -1.46 30.41 -10.62
N THR A 177 -1.01 31.65 -10.51
CA THR A 177 -0.94 32.59 -11.64
C THR A 177 -0.08 32.02 -12.77
N THR A 178 -0.50 32.25 -14.00
CA THR A 178 0.33 31.97 -15.17
C THR A 178 1.39 33.05 -15.40
N GLY A 179 1.34 34.17 -14.66
CA GLY A 179 2.16 35.36 -14.90
C GLY A 179 1.56 36.30 -15.97
N TRP A 180 0.53 35.84 -16.68
CA TRP A 180 -0.18 36.61 -17.69
C TRP A 180 -1.59 36.93 -17.22
N GLY A 181 -1.80 38.17 -16.79
CA GLY A 181 -3.07 38.59 -16.18
C GLY A 181 -4.31 38.36 -17.06
N ASP A 182 -4.18 38.42 -18.39
CA ASP A 182 -5.32 38.14 -19.28
C ASP A 182 -5.62 36.65 -19.39
N ILE A 183 -4.61 35.79 -19.35
CA ILE A 183 -4.80 34.34 -19.31
C ILE A 183 -5.36 33.94 -17.95
N ASP A 184 -4.89 34.54 -16.86
CA ASP A 184 -5.44 34.27 -15.53
C ASP A 184 -6.92 34.68 -15.43
N LYS A 185 -7.32 35.81 -16.03
CA LYS A 185 -8.75 36.20 -16.07
C LYS A 185 -9.59 35.14 -16.78
N ILE A 186 -9.11 34.61 -17.91
CA ILE A 186 -9.82 33.57 -18.67
C ILE A 186 -9.86 32.25 -17.88
N CYS A 187 -8.74 31.89 -17.25
CA CYS A 187 -8.55 30.64 -16.53
C CYS A 187 -8.99 30.71 -15.06
N GLY A 188 -9.61 31.80 -14.59
CA GLY A 188 -10.08 31.95 -13.22
C GLY A 188 -8.97 31.97 -12.16
N GLY A 189 -7.90 32.73 -12.40
CA GLY A 189 -6.73 32.90 -11.53
C GLY A 189 -5.51 32.07 -11.92
N GLY A 190 -5.60 31.29 -13.01
CA GLY A 190 -4.53 30.43 -13.51
C GLY A 190 -4.79 28.94 -13.28
N LEU A 191 -3.76 28.15 -12.96
CA LEU A 191 -3.84 26.69 -12.86
C LEU A 191 -4.18 26.24 -11.42
N GLY A 192 -5.30 25.55 -11.24
CA GLY A 192 -5.77 25.07 -9.94
C GLY A 192 -5.00 23.88 -9.37
N LYS A 193 -4.99 23.74 -8.04
CA LYS A 193 -4.43 22.57 -7.38
C LYS A 193 -5.23 21.31 -7.75
N GLY A 194 -4.54 20.31 -8.30
CA GLY A 194 -5.15 19.06 -8.74
C GLY A 194 -5.72 19.10 -10.16
N GLU A 195 -5.49 20.19 -10.90
CA GLU A 195 -5.87 20.30 -12.31
C GLU A 195 -4.71 19.91 -13.24
N LEU A 196 -5.06 19.44 -14.44
CA LEU A 196 -4.10 19.14 -15.50
C LEU A 196 -4.16 20.22 -16.58
N GLY A 197 -3.10 21.03 -16.67
CA GLY A 197 -2.93 22.01 -17.75
C GLY A 197 -2.16 21.40 -18.93
N VAL A 198 -2.63 21.62 -20.15
CA VAL A 198 -1.99 21.10 -21.38
C VAL A 198 -1.69 22.23 -22.34
N VAL A 199 -0.42 22.39 -22.72
CA VAL A 199 0.03 23.36 -23.72
C VAL A 199 0.25 22.64 -25.05
N ILE A 200 -0.61 22.91 -26.02
CA ILE A 200 -0.56 22.31 -27.36
C ILE A 200 -0.17 23.38 -28.38
N ALA A 201 0.94 23.17 -29.06
CA ALA A 201 1.41 24.05 -30.13
C ALA A 201 2.27 23.25 -31.13
N PRO A 202 2.34 23.66 -32.41
CA PRO A 202 3.21 23.04 -33.39
C PRO A 202 4.69 23.24 -33.06
N THR A 203 5.56 22.47 -33.72
CA THR A 203 7.01 22.59 -33.56
C THR A 203 7.47 24.02 -33.89
N GLY A 204 8.38 24.56 -33.06
CA GLY A 204 8.88 25.93 -33.22
C GLY A 204 7.97 27.03 -32.68
N ALA A 205 6.74 26.75 -32.23
CA ALA A 205 5.80 27.77 -31.73
C ALA A 205 6.04 28.18 -30.26
N GLY A 206 7.13 27.74 -29.63
CA GLY A 206 7.50 28.17 -28.27
C GLY A 206 6.86 27.38 -27.13
N LYS A 207 6.29 26.19 -27.38
CA LYS A 207 5.69 25.31 -26.34
C LYS A 207 6.60 25.16 -25.10
N SER A 208 7.87 24.84 -25.32
CA SER A 208 8.82 24.63 -24.22
C SER A 208 9.13 25.93 -23.46
N MET A 209 9.08 27.09 -24.14
CA MET A 209 9.27 28.40 -23.51
C MET A 209 8.10 28.73 -22.58
N VAL A 210 6.88 28.41 -23.00
CA VAL A 210 5.68 28.56 -22.16
C VAL A 210 5.77 27.68 -20.91
N LEU A 211 6.16 26.41 -21.04
CA LEU A 211 6.29 25.51 -19.89
C LEU A 211 7.38 25.96 -18.91
N VAL A 212 8.52 26.47 -19.41
CA VAL A 212 9.57 27.05 -18.56
C VAL A 212 9.07 28.31 -17.86
N HIS A 213 8.35 29.20 -18.56
CA HIS A 213 7.77 30.40 -17.97
C HIS A 213 6.80 30.08 -16.82
N LEU A 214 5.86 29.17 -17.04
CA LEU A 214 4.90 28.74 -16.01
C LEU A 214 5.62 28.12 -14.80
N GLY A 215 6.66 27.32 -15.04
CA GLY A 215 7.49 26.78 -13.97
C GLY A 215 8.23 27.86 -13.18
N ALA A 216 8.85 28.82 -13.87
CA ALA A 216 9.55 29.94 -13.24
C ALA A 216 8.58 30.80 -12.41
N GLN A 217 7.37 31.05 -12.91
CA GLN A 217 6.35 31.81 -12.19
C GLN A 217 5.92 31.09 -10.91
N ALA A 218 5.69 29.78 -10.96
CA ALA A 218 5.36 29.00 -9.78
C ALA A 218 6.51 28.97 -8.74
N ILE A 219 7.78 28.97 -9.19
CA ILE A 219 8.94 29.12 -8.30
C ILE A 219 8.94 30.49 -7.61
N GLN A 220 8.63 31.57 -8.33
CA GLN A 220 8.54 32.92 -7.75
C GLN A 220 7.44 33.02 -6.69
N GLU A 221 6.35 32.28 -6.84
CA GLU A 221 5.30 32.14 -5.82
C GLU A 221 5.66 31.17 -4.67
N GLY A 222 6.92 30.71 -4.61
CA GLY A 222 7.44 29.85 -3.56
C GLY A 222 6.99 28.39 -3.66
N LYS A 223 6.59 27.93 -4.86
CA LYS A 223 6.25 26.52 -5.09
C LYS A 223 7.48 25.71 -5.52
N THR A 224 7.48 24.45 -5.13
CA THR A 224 8.43 23.47 -5.65
C THR A 224 7.97 23.02 -7.03
N VAL A 225 8.83 23.20 -8.04
CA VAL A 225 8.55 22.81 -9.43
C VAL A 225 9.54 21.74 -9.86
N VAL A 226 9.02 20.71 -10.53
CA VAL A 226 9.82 19.66 -11.16
C VAL A 226 9.60 19.74 -12.67
N HIS A 227 10.68 19.90 -13.43
CA HIS A 227 10.64 19.95 -14.89
C HIS A 227 11.22 18.67 -15.47
N TYR A 228 10.37 17.86 -16.11
CA TYR A 228 10.81 16.67 -16.84
C TYR A 228 11.02 17.02 -18.31
N THR A 229 12.27 17.00 -18.77
CA THR A 229 12.63 17.14 -20.19
C THR A 229 13.03 15.78 -20.75
N LEU A 230 12.38 15.38 -21.84
CA LEU A 230 12.66 14.14 -22.57
C LEU A 230 13.23 14.42 -23.97
N GLU A 231 13.32 15.69 -24.36
CA GLU A 231 13.74 16.12 -25.70
C GLU A 231 15.13 16.77 -25.68
N LEU A 232 15.41 17.61 -24.68
CA LEU A 232 16.63 18.42 -24.59
C LEU A 232 17.36 18.16 -23.28
N CYS A 233 18.68 18.35 -23.29
CA CYS A 233 19.49 18.30 -22.08
C CYS A 233 19.06 19.36 -21.07
N ASP A 234 19.21 19.03 -19.79
CA ASP A 234 18.95 19.89 -18.63
C ASP A 234 19.62 21.27 -18.72
N THR A 235 20.89 21.32 -19.12
CA THR A 235 21.67 22.56 -19.28
C THR A 235 21.10 23.49 -20.35
N VAL A 236 20.45 22.94 -21.38
CA VAL A 236 19.81 23.74 -22.45
C VAL A 236 18.51 24.35 -21.95
N ILE A 237 17.75 23.61 -21.14
CA ILE A 237 16.53 24.13 -20.52
C ILE A 237 16.84 25.17 -19.44
N ALA A 238 17.91 24.99 -18.66
CA ALA A 238 18.33 25.93 -17.63
C ALA A 238 18.73 27.32 -18.17
N ASN A 239 19.09 27.41 -19.45
CA ASN A 239 19.41 28.66 -20.12
C ASN A 239 18.19 29.38 -20.72
N ARG A 240 16.99 28.80 -20.64
CA ARG A 240 15.73 29.38 -21.13
C ARG A 240 14.98 30.11 -20.03
#